data_AF-A0A9P7SHQ0-F1
#
_entry.id   AF-A0A9P7SHQ0-F1
#
_cell.length_a   1.000
_cell.length_b   1.000
_cell.length_c   1.000
_cell.angle_alpha   90.00
_cell.angle_beta   90.00
_cell.angle_gamma   90.00
#
_symmetry.space_group_name_H-M   'P 1'
#
loop_
_entity.id
_entity.type
_entity.pdbx_description
1 polymer ?
#
loop_
_entity_poly.entity_id
_entity_poly.type
_entity_poly.pdbx_seq_one_letter_code
_entity_poly.pdbx_strand_id
1 'polypeptide(L)'
;MKALVQSYPPLGQASVVQTGSQSLIVVLEVSADQEHDPWEVSLWMSVDEEEWHEVILARYEDDLKPQMLQKQFASKFLYFTGRICLRKGAKFTIKFRSSSEQAWRWAHDEGLDDGSILLNSPGFTSDRLQIPDLNIQWKVTSKISQSPGTRLWSLQCPIKGSTGNDSSVRNVDVGTPWGSFLR
;
A
#
# COMPACT_ATOMS: atom_id res chain seq x y z
N MET A 1 6.72 -15.41 -28.10
CA MET A 1 5.75 -14.41 -27.64
C MET A 1 6.07 -14.13 -26.18
N LYS A 2 6.71 -13.01 -25.85
CA LYS A 2 7.06 -12.68 -24.46
C LYS A 2 6.68 -11.23 -24.24
N ALA A 3 5.45 -11.02 -23.78
CA ALA A 3 5.03 -9.70 -23.31
C ALA A 3 5.33 -9.61 -21.81
N LEU A 4 5.98 -8.53 -21.39
CA LEU A 4 6.28 -8.28 -19.98
C LEU A 4 5.23 -7.33 -19.41
N VAL A 5 4.80 -7.58 -18.18
CA VAL A 5 3.80 -6.77 -17.50
C VAL A 5 4.41 -6.06 -16.31
N GLN A 6 4.10 -4.77 -16.17
CA GLN A 6 4.48 -3.94 -15.04
C GLN A 6 3.27 -3.14 -14.58
N SER A 7 3.21 -2.79 -13.30
CA SER A 7 2.10 -2.02 -12.76
C SER A 7 2.53 -0.95 -11.78
N TYR A 8 1.68 0.06 -11.63
CA TYR A 8 1.69 1.00 -10.54
C TYR A 8 0.32 1.01 -9.86
N PRO A 9 0.24 0.71 -8.55
CA PRO A 9 1.32 0.24 -7.69
C PRO A 9 1.93 -1.11 -8.14
N PRO A 10 3.18 -1.43 -7.75
CA PRO A 10 3.88 -2.63 -8.21
C PRO A 10 3.28 -3.94 -7.68
N LEU A 11 3.31 -4.98 -8.52
CA LEU A 11 3.09 -6.37 -8.10
C LEU A 11 4.24 -6.87 -7.20
N GLY A 12 3.92 -7.85 -6.35
CA GLY A 12 4.84 -8.47 -5.39
C GLY A 12 5.31 -7.57 -4.25
N GLN A 13 4.71 -6.39 -4.08
CA GLN A 13 5.04 -5.45 -3.02
C GLN A 13 3.79 -4.85 -2.37
N ALA A 14 3.96 -4.36 -1.15
CA ALA A 14 2.94 -3.58 -0.46
C ALA A 14 3.15 -2.08 -0.75
N SER A 15 2.08 -1.43 -1.18
CA SER A 15 2.05 -0.01 -1.50
C SER A 15 1.10 0.73 -0.58
N VAL A 16 1.57 1.82 0.01
CA VAL A 16 0.81 2.61 0.97
C VAL A 16 0.30 3.87 0.28
N VAL A 17 -1.01 4.07 0.27
CA VAL A 17 -1.67 5.22 -0.39
C VAL A 17 -2.32 6.14 0.64
N GLN A 18 -2.32 7.45 0.40
CA GLN A 18 -2.88 8.42 1.36
C GLN A 18 -4.38 8.68 1.16
N THR A 19 -4.85 8.48 -0.06
CA THR A 19 -6.23 8.73 -0.45
C THR A 19 -6.95 7.42 -0.71
N GLY A 20 -8.22 7.35 -0.30
CA GLY A 20 -9.09 6.19 -0.59
C GLY A 20 -9.45 6.04 -2.07
N SER A 21 -8.83 6.80 -2.95
CA SER A 21 -8.96 6.67 -4.39
C SER A 21 -7.56 6.58 -4.99
N GLN A 22 -7.29 5.47 -5.69
CA GLN A 22 -5.97 5.16 -6.24
C GLN A 22 -6.11 4.89 -7.75
N SER A 23 -5.21 5.49 -8.53
CA SER A 23 -5.08 5.18 -9.95
C SER A 23 -4.20 3.95 -10.12
N LEU A 24 -4.64 3.05 -10.99
CA LEU A 24 -3.90 1.86 -11.39
C LEU A 24 -3.42 2.07 -12.81
N ILE A 25 -2.13 1.84 -13.03
CA ILE A 25 -1.50 1.91 -14.35
C ILE A 25 -0.85 0.57 -14.58
N VAL A 26 -1.12 -0.05 -15.72
CA VAL A 26 -0.45 -1.26 -16.17
C VAL A 26 0.24 -0.95 -17.49
N VAL A 27 1.50 -1.36 -17.60
CA VAL A 27 2.31 -1.23 -18.80
C VAL A 27 2.62 -2.63 -19.31
N LEU A 28 2.25 -2.88 -20.55
CA LEU A 28 2.67 -4.06 -21.29
C LEU A 28 3.80 -3.69 -22.24
N GLU A 29 4.95 -4.33 -22.06
CA GLU A 29 6.01 -4.34 -23.05
C GLU A 29 5.75 -5.47 -24.05
N VAL A 30 5.59 -5.13 -25.32
CA VAL A 30 5.28 -6.06 -26.41
C VAL A 30 6.28 -5.89 -27.55
N SER A 31 6.41 -6.87 -28.43
CA SER A 31 7.22 -6.72 -29.65
C SER A 31 6.55 -5.76 -30.64
N ALA A 32 7.34 -5.07 -31.47
CA ALA A 32 6.83 -4.02 -32.37
C ALA A 32 5.79 -4.50 -33.39
N ASP A 33 5.83 -5.78 -33.77
CA ASP A 33 4.84 -6.45 -34.61
C ASP A 33 3.47 -6.60 -33.93
N GLN A 34 3.42 -6.52 -32.61
CA GLN A 34 2.21 -6.75 -31.80
C GLN A 34 1.60 -5.46 -31.23
N GLU A 35 2.12 -4.28 -31.60
CA GLU A 35 1.66 -2.98 -31.07
C GLU A 35 0.18 -2.72 -31.38
N HIS A 36 -0.27 -3.17 -32.56
CA HIS A 36 -1.63 -2.95 -33.07
C HIS A 36 -2.59 -4.09 -32.72
N ASP A 37 -2.11 -5.13 -32.02
CA ASP A 37 -2.98 -6.19 -31.55
C ASP A 37 -3.97 -5.62 -30.51
N PRO A 38 -5.20 -6.19 -30.43
CA PRO A 38 -6.22 -5.78 -29.48
C PRO A 38 -5.93 -6.33 -28.08
N TRP A 39 -4.79 -5.92 -27.51
CA TRP A 39 -4.37 -6.32 -26.17
C TRP A 39 -5.41 -5.91 -25.13
N GLU A 40 -5.74 -6.87 -24.29
CA GLU A 40 -6.62 -6.67 -23.15
C GLU A 40 -5.86 -6.95 -21.86
N VAL A 41 -6.10 -6.08 -20.87
CA VAL A 41 -5.55 -6.20 -19.53
C VAL A 41 -6.68 -6.10 -18.54
N SER A 42 -6.68 -7.01 -17.58
CA SER A 42 -7.68 -7.09 -16.54
C SER A 42 -7.04 -7.29 -15.18
N LEU A 43 -7.60 -6.64 -14.18
CA LEU A 43 -7.24 -6.79 -12.79
C LEU A 43 -8.17 -7.81 -12.15
N TRP A 44 -7.59 -8.78 -11.49
CA TRP A 44 -8.31 -9.63 -10.55
C TRP A 44 -8.00 -9.11 -9.16
N MET A 45 -9.01 -8.63 -8.43
CA MET A 45 -8.76 -7.94 -7.17
C MET A 45 -9.84 -8.14 -6.11
N SER A 46 -9.40 -8.05 -4.86
CA SER A 46 -10.25 -7.99 -3.67
C SER A 46 -10.00 -6.65 -2.99
N VAL A 47 -11.06 -5.85 -2.84
CA VAL A 47 -11.02 -4.53 -2.18
C VAL A 47 -11.67 -4.65 -0.82
N ASP A 48 -11.05 -4.07 0.22
CA ASP A 48 -11.57 -4.03 1.58
C ASP A 48 -11.99 -5.40 2.17
N GLU A 49 -11.30 -6.47 1.74
CA GLU A 49 -11.57 -7.88 2.11
C GLU A 49 -12.88 -8.45 1.53
N GLU A 50 -13.43 -7.81 0.49
CA GLU A 50 -14.56 -8.32 -0.29
C GLU A 50 -14.16 -9.48 -1.23
N GLU A 51 -15.15 -10.11 -1.86
CA GLU A 51 -14.91 -11.17 -2.84
C GLU A 51 -14.07 -10.66 -4.01
N TRP A 52 -13.24 -11.56 -4.55
CA TRP A 52 -12.43 -11.25 -5.71
C TRP A 52 -13.31 -11.01 -6.93
N HIS A 53 -13.08 -9.90 -7.61
CA HIS A 53 -13.81 -9.54 -8.81
C HIS A 53 -12.86 -9.06 -9.90
N GLU A 54 -13.38 -9.07 -11.13
CA GLU A 54 -12.63 -8.68 -12.31
C GLU A 54 -12.89 -7.21 -12.68
N VAL A 55 -11.83 -6.48 -13.02
CA VAL A 55 -11.90 -5.11 -13.54
C VAL A 55 -11.07 -4.99 -14.81
N ILE A 56 -11.74 -4.86 -15.95
CA ILE A 56 -11.10 -4.63 -17.24
C ILE A 56 -10.54 -3.21 -17.28
N LEU A 57 -9.27 -3.08 -17.66
CA LEU A 57 -8.61 -1.78 -17.80
C LEU A 57 -8.81 -1.21 -19.19
N ALA A 58 -8.95 0.12 -19.26
CA ALA A 58 -9.02 0.82 -20.53
C ALA A 58 -7.61 1.06 -21.08
N ARG A 59 -7.40 0.75 -22.36
CA ARG A 59 -6.19 1.14 -23.08
C ARG A 59 -6.14 2.66 -23.17
N TYR A 60 -5.01 3.24 -22.81
CA TYR A 60 -4.78 4.67 -22.87
C TYR A 60 -4.23 5.02 -24.26
N GLU A 61 -5.05 5.68 -25.08
CA GLU A 61 -4.70 6.02 -26.48
C GLU A 61 -4.19 7.45 -26.69
N ASP A 62 -4.18 8.28 -25.64
CA ASP A 62 -3.89 9.72 -25.73
C ASP A 62 -2.40 10.04 -26.01
N ASP A 63 -2.14 11.22 -26.58
CA ASP A 63 -0.79 11.72 -26.97
C ASP A 63 0.13 12.01 -25.76
N LEU A 64 -0.37 11.89 -24.53
CA LEU A 64 0.37 12.06 -23.28
C LEU A 64 1.15 10.80 -22.88
N LYS A 65 1.70 10.07 -23.87
CA LYS A 65 2.59 8.93 -23.59
C LYS A 65 3.83 9.45 -22.86
N PRO A 66 4.32 8.74 -21.82
CA PRO A 66 5.59 9.08 -21.21
C PRO A 66 6.66 9.24 -22.28
N GLN A 67 7.30 10.40 -22.32
CA GLN A 67 8.34 10.66 -23.30
C GLN A 67 9.54 9.77 -23.00
N MET A 68 9.83 8.83 -23.90
CA MET A 68 11.00 7.99 -23.76
C MET A 68 12.26 8.83 -23.94
N LEU A 69 13.16 8.77 -22.96
CA LEU A 69 14.46 9.45 -22.99
C LEU A 69 15.40 8.84 -24.05
N GLN A 70 15.14 7.60 -24.50
CA GLN A 70 15.96 6.88 -25.48
C GLN A 70 15.10 6.38 -26.66
N LYS A 71 15.64 6.49 -27.88
CA LYS A 71 14.91 6.25 -29.14
C LYS A 71 14.81 4.80 -29.59
N GLN A 72 15.41 3.84 -28.89
CA GLN A 72 15.65 2.50 -29.45
C GLN A 72 15.34 1.40 -28.44
N PHE A 73 14.10 0.94 -28.45
CA PHE A 73 13.77 -0.41 -28.01
C PHE A 73 13.10 -1.15 -29.17
N ALA A 74 13.45 -2.42 -29.35
CA ALA A 74 12.72 -3.31 -30.26
C ALA A 74 11.28 -3.57 -29.76
N SER A 75 11.02 -3.26 -28.49
CA SER A 75 9.74 -3.37 -27.83
C SER A 75 8.94 -2.07 -27.86
N LYS A 76 7.61 -2.20 -27.77
CA LYS A 76 6.63 -1.13 -27.65
C LYS A 76 5.92 -1.24 -26.31
N PHE A 77 5.53 -0.10 -25.76
CA PHE A 77 4.85 -0.03 -24.46
C PHE A 77 3.39 0.36 -24.65
N LEU A 78 2.49 -0.51 -24.21
CA LEU A 78 1.05 -0.27 -24.19
C LEU A 78 0.63 0.07 -22.76
N TYR A 79 -0.13 1.15 -22.62
CA TYR A 79 -0.54 1.68 -21.32
C TYR A 79 -2.02 1.40 -21.09
N PHE A 80 -2.34 0.93 -19.90
CA PHE A 80 -3.70 0.63 -19.46
C PHE A 80 -3.94 1.32 -18.12
N THR A 81 -5.12 1.91 -17.96
CA THR A 81 -5.45 2.62 -16.73
C THR A 81 -6.81 2.22 -16.19
N GLY A 82 -6.90 2.25 -14.87
CA GLY A 82 -8.13 2.07 -14.11
C GLY A 82 -8.06 2.88 -12.82
N ARG A 83 -9.19 2.93 -12.12
CA ARG A 83 -9.28 3.62 -10.84
C ARG A 83 -10.04 2.76 -9.87
N ILE A 84 -9.53 2.71 -8.63
CA ILE A 84 -10.18 2.00 -7.54
C ILE A 84 -10.45 2.94 -6.37
N CYS A 85 -11.50 2.61 -5.64
CA CYS A 85 -11.86 3.26 -4.40
C CYS A 85 -11.77 2.21 -3.29
N LEU A 86 -11.08 2.52 -2.20
CA LEU A 86 -10.79 1.60 -1.11
C LEU A 86 -10.83 2.34 0.24
N ARG A 87 -11.27 1.66 1.30
CA ARG A 87 -11.41 2.22 2.65
C ARG A 87 -10.35 1.72 3.62
N LYS A 88 -9.78 0.55 3.37
CA LYS A 88 -8.74 -0.11 4.17
C LYS A 88 -7.57 -0.53 3.29
N GLY A 89 -7.84 -1.25 2.21
CA GLY A 89 -6.79 -1.83 1.38
C GLY A 89 -7.34 -2.65 0.23
N ALA A 90 -6.47 -3.13 -0.63
CA ALA A 90 -6.82 -4.03 -1.72
C ALA A 90 -5.68 -5.01 -2.00
N LYS A 91 -6.01 -6.21 -2.46
CA LYS A 91 -5.07 -7.14 -3.07
C LYS A 91 -5.43 -7.32 -4.52
N PHE A 92 -4.45 -7.37 -5.40
CA PHE A 92 -4.70 -7.50 -6.83
C PHE A 92 -3.61 -8.27 -7.54
N THR A 93 -4.00 -8.91 -8.63
CA THR A 93 -3.10 -9.50 -9.61
C THR A 93 -3.57 -9.11 -11.01
N ILE A 94 -2.74 -9.36 -12.02
CA ILE A 94 -3.00 -8.93 -13.39
C ILE A 94 -3.09 -10.15 -14.29
N LYS A 95 -4.05 -10.11 -15.21
CA LYS A 95 -4.09 -11.00 -16.36
C LYS A 95 -4.15 -10.21 -17.66
N PHE A 96 -3.54 -10.75 -18.70
CA PHE A 96 -3.41 -10.09 -19.98
C PHE A 96 -3.47 -11.09 -21.15
N ARG A 97 -3.97 -10.64 -22.30
CA ARG A 97 -4.02 -11.42 -23.56
C ARG A 97 -3.90 -10.50 -24.76
N SER A 98 -3.39 -11.00 -25.88
CA SER A 98 -3.21 -10.17 -27.09
C SER A 98 -4.47 -10.06 -27.95
N SER A 99 -5.44 -10.96 -27.77
CA SER A 99 -6.75 -10.90 -28.43
C SER A 99 -7.80 -11.72 -27.69
N SER A 100 -9.07 -11.52 -28.04
CA SER A 100 -10.21 -12.27 -27.48
C SER A 100 -10.12 -13.79 -27.64
N GLU A 101 -9.45 -14.24 -28.70
CA GLU A 101 -9.28 -15.65 -29.06
C GLU A 101 -8.14 -16.34 -28.32
N GLN A 102 -7.25 -15.56 -27.68
CA GLN A 102 -6.15 -16.11 -26.91
C GLN A 102 -6.53 -16.30 -25.43
N ALA A 103 -5.92 -17.32 -24.82
CA ALA A 103 -6.06 -17.57 -23.40
C ALA A 103 -5.45 -16.43 -22.57
N TRP A 104 -6.06 -16.14 -21.42
CA TRP A 104 -5.51 -15.24 -20.43
C TRP A 104 -4.19 -15.80 -19.88
N ARG A 105 -3.18 -14.93 -19.77
CA ARG A 105 -1.95 -15.21 -19.03
C ARG A 105 -1.98 -14.43 -17.73
N TRP A 106 -1.57 -15.07 -16.64
CA TRP A 106 -1.49 -14.43 -15.34
C TRP A 106 -0.08 -13.89 -15.09
N ALA A 107 0.01 -12.73 -14.44
CA ALA A 107 1.29 -12.21 -13.96
C ALA A 107 1.99 -13.21 -13.01
N HIS A 108 1.21 -13.97 -12.24
CA HIS A 108 1.67 -15.11 -11.44
C HIS A 108 2.48 -16.14 -12.24
N ASP A 109 1.99 -16.51 -13.44
CA ASP A 109 2.64 -17.51 -14.29
C ASP A 109 4.01 -17.02 -14.81
N GLU A 110 4.21 -15.70 -14.85
CA GLU A 110 5.46 -15.03 -15.21
C GLU A 110 6.37 -14.78 -13.99
N GLY A 111 5.99 -15.28 -12.80
CA GLY A 111 6.77 -15.20 -11.56
C GLY A 111 6.54 -13.93 -10.72
N LEU A 112 5.45 -13.19 -10.96
CA LEU A 112 5.08 -12.02 -10.17
C LEU A 112 4.06 -12.38 -9.08
N ASP A 113 4.38 -12.03 -7.84
CA ASP A 113 3.45 -12.16 -6.71
C ASP A 113 2.35 -11.08 -6.76
N ASP A 114 1.28 -11.27 -5.98
CA ASP A 114 0.18 -10.30 -5.90
C ASP A 114 0.64 -8.95 -5.36
N GLY A 115 0.05 -7.88 -5.90
CA GLY A 115 0.18 -6.53 -5.37
C GLY A 115 -0.73 -6.33 -4.18
N SER A 116 -0.28 -5.56 -3.19
CA SER A 116 -1.12 -5.14 -2.07
C SER A 116 -1.10 -3.63 -1.90
N ILE A 117 -2.27 -3.05 -1.66
CA ILE A 117 -2.49 -1.63 -1.42
C ILE A 117 -3.04 -1.50 -0.03
N LEU A 118 -2.41 -0.63 0.77
CA LEU A 118 -2.87 -0.30 2.11
C LEU A 118 -3.24 1.17 2.11
N LEU A 119 -4.46 1.50 2.51
CA LEU A 119 -4.80 2.86 2.83
C LEU A 119 -4.05 3.23 4.10
N ASN A 120 -3.15 4.20 3.98
CA ASN A 120 -2.70 4.95 5.12
C ASN A 120 -3.92 5.71 5.65
N SER A 121 -4.70 5.05 6.49
CA SER A 121 -5.59 5.75 7.40
C SER A 121 -4.71 6.81 8.06
N PRO A 122 -5.03 8.11 7.95
CA PRO A 122 -4.15 9.17 8.42
C PRO A 122 -3.76 8.82 9.84
N GLY A 123 -2.52 8.36 9.99
CA GLY A 123 -2.02 7.86 11.25
C GLY A 123 -2.13 9.01 12.21
N PHE A 124 -3.11 8.92 13.12
CA PHE A 124 -3.35 9.82 14.24
C PHE A 124 -2.72 11.20 14.02
N THR A 125 -3.39 12.08 13.27
CA THR A 125 -2.96 13.47 13.06
C THR A 125 -2.97 14.29 14.35
N SER A 126 -3.39 13.68 15.46
CA SER A 126 -3.26 14.22 16.79
C SER A 126 -1.78 14.25 17.21
N ASP A 127 -1.28 15.45 17.56
CA ASP A 127 -0.03 15.63 18.32
C ASP A 127 -0.08 14.97 19.71
N ARG A 128 -1.25 14.50 20.14
CA ARG A 128 -1.46 13.85 21.43
C ARG A 128 -1.15 12.37 21.35
N LEU A 129 -0.44 11.88 22.36
CA LEU A 129 -0.24 10.46 22.61
C LEU A 129 -1.60 9.76 22.76
N GLN A 130 -1.86 8.73 21.95
CA GLN A 130 -3.19 8.13 21.85
C GLN A 130 -3.33 6.81 22.60
N ILE A 131 -2.89 6.73 23.85
CA ILE A 131 -3.12 5.52 24.66
C ILE A 131 -4.54 5.60 25.25
N PRO A 132 -5.46 4.67 24.93
CA PRO A 132 -6.79 4.65 25.54
C PRO A 132 -6.69 4.50 27.06
N ASP A 133 -7.57 5.19 27.78
CA ASP A 133 -7.63 5.16 29.24
C ASP A 133 -6.28 5.48 29.91
N LEU A 134 -5.49 6.37 29.30
CA LEU A 134 -4.21 6.81 29.84
C LEU A 134 -4.38 7.27 31.29
N ASN A 135 -3.69 6.58 32.21
CA ASN A 135 -3.78 6.87 33.62
C ASN A 135 -3.25 8.29 33.90
N ILE A 136 -4.09 9.11 34.55
CA ILE A 136 -3.83 10.52 34.86
C ILE A 136 -2.59 10.73 35.77
N GLN A 137 -2.07 9.67 36.37
CA GLN A 137 -0.83 9.70 37.16
C GLN A 137 0.42 9.90 36.29
N TRP A 138 0.33 9.62 34.99
CA TRP A 138 1.39 9.89 34.03
C TRP A 138 1.30 11.30 33.50
N LYS A 139 2.37 12.07 33.74
CA LYS A 139 2.64 13.32 33.03
C LYS A 139 3.23 12.99 31.67
N VAL A 140 2.50 13.34 30.61
CA VAL A 140 2.95 13.12 29.22
C VAL A 140 3.47 14.42 28.61
N THR A 141 4.63 14.35 27.96
CA THR A 141 5.21 15.47 27.22
C THR A 141 5.68 15.01 25.85
N SER A 142 5.43 15.80 24.81
CA SER A 142 6.01 15.56 23.48
C SER A 142 7.49 15.95 23.47
N LYS A 143 8.29 15.24 22.67
CA LYS A 143 9.72 15.48 22.48
C LYS A 143 10.04 15.58 21.00
N ILE A 144 11.01 16.43 20.69
CA ILE A 144 11.51 16.60 19.32
C ILE A 144 12.48 15.47 19.02
N SER A 145 12.26 14.80 17.88
CA SER A 145 13.18 13.81 17.34
C SER A 145 14.11 14.47 16.31
N GLN A 146 15.37 14.02 16.27
CA GLN A 146 16.32 14.37 15.21
C GLN A 146 16.15 13.48 13.96
N SER A 147 15.35 12.41 14.05
CA SER A 147 14.99 11.56 12.92
C SER A 147 13.69 12.05 12.27
N PRO A 148 13.68 12.39 10.97
CA PRO A 148 12.47 12.83 10.26
C PRO A 148 11.33 11.82 10.38
N GLY A 149 10.12 12.31 10.63
CA GLY A 149 8.90 11.48 10.74
C GLY A 149 8.73 10.73 12.07
N THR A 150 9.76 10.67 12.93
CA THR A 150 9.65 10.04 14.25
C THR A 150 9.02 10.99 15.26
N ARG A 151 7.94 10.55 15.92
CA ARG A 151 7.33 11.27 17.04
C ARG A 151 7.74 10.61 18.36
N LEU A 152 8.13 11.43 19.33
CA LEU A 152 8.57 10.97 20.64
C LEU A 152 7.70 11.57 21.74
N TRP A 153 7.38 10.76 22.74
CA TRP A 153 6.71 11.20 23.95
C TRP A 153 7.47 10.68 25.18
N SER A 154 7.46 11.46 26.26
CA SER A 154 8.02 11.08 27.56
C SER A 154 6.89 11.00 28.57
N LEU A 155 6.76 9.84 29.22
CA LEU A 155 5.83 9.57 30.30
C LEU A 155 6.60 9.60 31.62
N GLN A 156 6.12 10.40 32.58
CA GLN A 156 6.75 10.54 33.90
C GLN A 156 5.69 10.39 34.99
N CYS A 157 5.96 9.54 35.99
CA CYS A 157 5.12 9.40 37.18
C CYS A 157 5.99 9.61 38.43
N PRO A 158 5.56 10.44 39.41
CA PRO A 158 6.27 10.57 40.66
C PRO A 158 6.17 9.26 41.48
N ILE A 159 7.31 8.82 42.01
CA ILE A 159 7.42 7.73 42.96
C ILE A 159 7.93 8.34 44.27
N LYS A 160 7.48 7.81 45.42
CA LYS A 160 8.01 8.24 46.72
C LYS A 160 9.51 7.92 46.81
N GLY A 161 10.25 8.66 47.61
CA GLY A 161 11.64 8.29 47.92
C GLY A 161 11.69 7.06 48.83
N SER A 162 12.83 6.35 48.82
CA SER A 162 13.11 5.29 49.79
C SER A 162 13.14 5.87 51.21
N THR A 163 12.76 5.06 52.20
CA THR A 163 12.83 5.44 53.62
C THR A 163 13.79 4.50 54.32
N GLY A 164 14.98 4.99 54.71
CA GLY A 164 16.03 4.16 55.29
C GLY A 164 16.57 3.13 54.28
N ASN A 165 16.54 1.85 54.64
CA ASN A 165 16.97 0.74 53.79
C ASN A 165 15.84 0.15 52.91
N ASP A 166 14.62 0.67 53.01
CA ASP A 166 13.48 0.15 52.27
C ASP A 166 13.27 0.90 50.95
N SER A 167 13.34 0.16 49.85
CA SER A 167 13.05 0.67 48.50
C SER A 167 11.55 0.79 48.28
N SER A 168 11.10 1.93 47.75
CA SER A 168 9.70 2.13 47.37
C SER A 168 9.46 1.67 45.93
N VAL A 169 8.62 0.66 45.75
CA VAL A 169 8.17 0.16 44.45
C VAL A 169 6.71 0.55 44.24
N ARG A 170 6.35 0.94 43.02
CA ARG A 170 4.98 1.25 42.65
C ARG A 170 4.66 0.73 41.26
N ASN A 171 3.58 -0.03 41.17
CA ASN A 171 2.98 -0.41 39.90
C ASN A 171 1.95 0.65 39.50
N VAL A 172 2.13 1.24 38.33
CA VAL A 172 1.23 2.26 37.79
C VAL A 172 0.88 1.84 36.37
N ASP A 173 -0.39 1.54 36.15
CA ASP A 173 -0.87 1.18 34.82
C ASP A 173 -0.72 2.38 33.89
N VAL A 174 -0.31 2.12 32.65
CA VAL A 174 -0.16 3.17 31.64
C VAL A 174 -1.51 3.46 30.98
N GLY A 175 -2.24 2.42 30.59
CA GLY A 175 -3.55 2.50 29.93
C GLY A 175 -3.83 1.18 29.22
N THR A 176 -4.78 1.19 28.30
CA THR A 176 -5.18 -0.01 27.56
C THR A 176 -4.25 -0.23 26.36
N PRO A 177 -3.69 -1.44 26.14
CA PRO A 177 -2.87 -1.73 24.97
C PRO A 177 -3.65 -1.53 23.67
N TRP A 178 -2.96 -1.06 22.62
CA TRP A 178 -3.55 -0.95 21.29
C TRP A 178 -3.78 -2.33 20.69
N GLY A 179 -5.02 -2.55 20.26
CA GLY A 179 -5.48 -3.84 19.74
C GLY A 179 -5.97 -4.75 20.86
N SER A 180 -7.26 -5.04 20.86
CA SER A 180 -7.74 -6.28 21.50
C SER A 180 -6.92 -7.44 20.94
N PHE A 181 -6.55 -8.41 21.79
CA PHE A 181 -6.04 -9.68 21.27
C PHE A 181 -7.04 -10.20 20.24
N LEU A 182 -6.61 -10.34 18.98
CA LEU A 182 -7.33 -11.13 17.99
C LEU A 182 -7.43 -12.53 18.61
N ARG A 183 -8.65 -12.93 18.92
CA ARG A 183 -8.95 -14.22 19.55
C ARG A 183 -9.41 -15.20 18.49
#